data_AF-A0A6A6NSJ1-F1
#
_entry.id   AF-A0A6A6NSJ1-F1
#
_cell.length_a   1.000
_cell.length_b   1.000
_cell.length_c   1.000
_cell.angle_alpha   90.00
_cell.angle_beta   90.00
_cell.angle_gamma   90.00
#
_symmetry.space_group_name_H-M   'P 1'
#
loop_
_entity.id
_entity.type
_entity.pdbx_description
1 polymer ?
#
loop_
_entity_poly.entity_id
_entity_poly.type
_entity_poly.pdbx_seq_one_letter_code
_entity_poly.pdbx_strand_id
1 'polypeptide(L)'
;MRRVAVAPPARAAATQAISNPTLANIEKRWEDMPPQEQAELWMALRDRMKNDWHDMTLQEKKAAYWIAFGPHGPRALPPPGENWEVFKGVIKYLALSFAIFGLTRYFSRDPPKTMTREWQEKTEEYAREQRMEPVTGYKGMWIQSKPGGEKYKKALEAEDEF
;
A
#
# COMPACT_ATOMS: atom_id res chain seq x y z
N MET A 1 49.30 47.98 17.50
CA MET A 1 49.39 46.66 18.15
C MET A 1 48.47 45.68 17.43
N ARG A 2 49.01 44.72 16.67
CA ARG A 2 48.23 43.68 15.96
C ARG A 2 47.91 42.56 16.96
N ARG A 3 46.62 42.30 17.21
CA ARG A 3 46.19 41.11 17.97
C ARG A 3 46.41 39.89 17.08
N VAL A 4 47.30 39.00 17.52
CA VAL A 4 47.47 37.67 16.92
C VAL A 4 46.29 36.82 17.37
N ALA A 5 45.45 36.40 16.41
CA ALA A 5 44.40 35.43 16.67
C ALA A 5 45.06 34.07 16.93
N VAL A 6 44.92 33.55 18.16
CA VAL A 6 45.31 32.18 18.49
C VAL A 6 44.26 31.26 17.87
N ALA A 7 44.68 30.42 16.92
CA ALA A 7 43.85 29.36 16.39
C ALA A 7 43.47 28.39 17.52
N PRO A 8 42.22 27.91 17.62
CA PRO A 8 41.86 26.91 18.60
C PRO A 8 42.70 25.63 18.37
N PRO A 9 43.05 24.89 19.43
CA PRO A 9 43.81 23.66 19.29
C PRO A 9 43.02 22.70 18.37
N ALA A 10 43.68 22.23 17.30
CA ALA A 10 43.15 21.12 16.52
C ALA A 10 42.92 19.95 17.49
N ARG A 11 41.68 19.46 17.58
CA ARG A 11 41.37 18.26 18.35
C ARG A 11 42.26 17.14 17.82
N ALA A 12 43.06 16.55 18.70
CA ALA A 12 43.87 15.40 18.37
C ALA A 12 42.98 14.34 17.70
N ALA A 13 43.41 13.81 16.56
CA ALA A 13 42.73 12.68 15.92
C ALA A 13 42.54 11.59 16.98
N ALA A 14 41.31 11.09 17.13
CA ALA A 14 41.00 10.04 18.10
C ALA A 14 41.79 8.77 17.73
N THR A 15 42.94 8.58 18.38
CA THR A 15 43.76 7.37 18.28
C THR A 15 43.16 6.21 19.07
N GLN A 16 42.18 6.49 19.93
CA GLN A 16 41.52 5.49 20.76
C GLN A 16 40.32 4.89 20.02
N ALA A 17 40.23 3.56 20.08
CA ALA A 17 39.08 2.82 19.55
C ALA A 17 37.78 3.32 20.21
N ILE A 18 36.72 3.42 19.43
CA ILE A 18 35.42 3.82 19.94
C ILE A 18 34.91 2.72 20.89
N SER A 19 34.39 3.11 22.04
CA SER A 19 34.00 2.17 23.08
C SER A 19 32.88 1.21 22.61
N ASN A 20 32.94 -0.05 23.05
CA ASN A 20 31.92 -1.05 22.72
C ASN A 20 30.47 -0.61 23.06
N PRO A 21 30.15 0.02 24.22
CA PRO A 21 28.77 0.43 24.51
C PRO A 21 28.23 1.51 23.57
N THR A 22 29.10 2.33 22.98
CA THR A 22 28.70 3.33 21.96
C THR A 22 28.40 2.71 20.60
N LEU A 23 29.01 1.56 20.27
CA LEU A 23 28.81 0.87 18.99
C LEU A 23 27.83 -0.31 19.07
N ALA A 24 27.55 -0.80 20.27
CA ALA A 24 26.69 -1.96 20.48
C ALA A 24 25.26 -1.67 20.02
N ASN A 25 24.72 -2.57 19.19
CA ASN A 25 23.37 -2.50 18.65
C ASN A 25 23.06 -1.20 17.89
N ILE A 26 24.06 -0.60 17.23
CA ILE A 26 23.88 0.64 16.47
C ILE A 26 22.76 0.51 15.43
N GLU A 27 22.58 -0.69 14.87
CA GLU A 27 21.54 -1.00 13.89
C GLU A 27 20.12 -0.72 14.38
N LYS A 28 19.88 -0.91 15.69
CA LYS A 28 18.57 -0.68 16.31
C LYS A 28 18.42 0.74 16.86
N ARG A 29 19.52 1.33 17.34
CA ARG A 29 19.50 2.63 18.05
C ARG A 29 19.74 3.83 17.15
N TRP A 30 20.23 3.64 15.93
CA TRP A 30 20.64 4.73 15.05
C TRP A 30 19.50 5.71 14.79
N GLU A 31 18.29 5.23 14.50
CA GLU A 31 17.13 6.08 14.19
C GLU A 31 16.57 6.79 15.44
N ASP A 32 16.67 6.16 16.61
CA ASP A 32 16.23 6.72 17.89
C ASP A 32 17.25 7.70 18.51
N MET A 33 18.48 7.73 17.98
CA MET A 33 19.56 8.54 18.51
C MET A 33 19.36 10.03 18.18
N PRO A 34 19.62 10.96 19.12
CA PRO A 34 19.56 12.39 18.83
C PRO A 34 20.47 12.78 17.65
N PRO A 35 20.07 13.72 16.78
CA PRO A 35 20.88 14.11 15.60
C PRO A 35 22.30 14.56 15.95
N GLN A 36 22.48 15.16 17.13
CA GLN A 36 23.80 15.57 17.64
C GLN A 36 24.70 14.34 17.89
N GLU A 37 24.17 13.31 18.57
CA GLU A 37 24.92 12.08 18.85
C GLU A 37 25.23 11.31 17.57
N GLN A 38 24.29 11.27 16.60
CA GLN A 38 24.54 10.67 15.29
C GLN A 38 25.72 11.36 14.58
N ALA A 39 25.73 12.70 14.60
CA ALA A 39 26.80 13.48 13.99
C ALA A 39 28.15 13.27 14.69
N GLU A 40 28.18 13.24 16.02
CA GLU A 40 29.40 13.00 16.80
C GLU A 40 29.96 11.60 16.56
N LEU A 41 29.10 10.58 16.57
CA LEU A 41 29.51 9.19 16.28
C LEU A 41 30.00 9.04 14.84
N TRP A 42 29.32 9.67 13.89
CA TRP A 42 29.74 9.69 12.49
C TRP A 42 31.10 10.36 12.30
N MET A 43 31.32 11.52 12.93
CA MET A 43 32.62 12.20 12.88
C MET A 43 33.73 11.34 13.50
N ALA A 44 33.48 10.71 14.65
CA ALA A 44 34.45 9.84 15.30
C ALA A 44 34.81 8.61 14.44
N LEU A 45 33.82 7.94 13.85
CA LEU A 45 34.06 6.81 12.92
C LEU A 45 34.80 7.27 11.68
N ARG A 46 34.44 8.43 11.13
CA ARG A 46 35.12 9.04 9.97
C ARG A 46 36.58 9.33 10.26
N ASP A 47 36.90 9.82 11.46
CA ASP A 47 38.28 10.08 11.85
C ASP A 47 39.07 8.78 12.08
N ARG A 48 38.44 7.72 12.61
CA ARG A 48 39.06 6.38 12.72
C ARG A 48 39.37 5.77 11.36
N MET A 49 38.48 5.93 10.38
CA MET A 49 38.67 5.42 9.02
C MET A 49 39.78 6.14 8.22
N LYS A 50 40.30 7.28 8.70
CA LYS A 50 41.46 7.95 8.08
C LYS A 50 42.79 7.25 8.38
N ASN A 51 42.85 6.44 9.43
CA ASN A 51 44.04 5.68 9.84
C ASN A 51 44.04 4.28 9.20
N ASP A 52 44.97 3.41 9.60
CA ASP A 52 45.02 2.01 9.13
C ASP A 52 43.75 1.25 9.54
N TRP A 53 43.14 0.57 8.57
CA TRP A 53 41.93 -0.21 8.74
C TRP A 53 42.18 -1.56 9.43
N HIS A 54 43.42 -2.02 9.50
CA HIS A 54 43.76 -3.21 10.30
C HIS A 54 43.58 -2.96 11.80
N ASP A 55 43.77 -1.71 12.25
CA ASP A 55 43.63 -1.31 13.65
C ASP A 55 42.18 -0.99 14.06
N MET A 56 41.23 -1.09 13.12
CA MET A 56 39.81 -0.93 13.40
C MET A 56 39.21 -2.24 13.89
N THR A 57 38.46 -2.15 14.98
CA THR A 57 37.72 -3.29 15.50
C THR A 57 36.63 -3.72 14.52
N LEU A 58 36.24 -5.00 14.58
CA LEU A 58 35.18 -5.54 13.74
C LEU A 58 33.83 -4.83 13.96
N GLN A 59 33.58 -4.33 15.18
CA GLN A 59 32.38 -3.54 15.50
C GLN A 59 32.42 -2.15 14.87
N GLU A 60 33.56 -1.46 14.87
CA GLU A 60 33.73 -0.18 14.17
C GLU A 60 33.47 -0.33 12.67
N LYS A 61 33.97 -1.42 12.06
CA LYS A 61 33.75 -1.72 10.64
C LYS A 61 32.28 -1.99 10.33
N LYS A 62 31.61 -2.80 11.15
CA LYS A 62 30.17 -3.08 11.01
C LYS A 62 29.33 -1.81 11.17
N ALA A 63 29.63 -1.01 12.19
CA ALA A 63 28.92 0.24 12.44
C ALA A 63 29.12 1.25 11.30
N ALA A 64 30.35 1.41 10.80
CA ALA A 64 30.63 2.28 9.66
C ALA A 64 29.88 1.82 8.40
N TYR A 65 29.86 0.50 8.13
CA TYR A 65 29.11 -0.06 7.01
C TYR A 65 27.60 0.19 7.16
N TRP A 66 27.02 -0.03 8.34
CA TRP A 66 25.60 0.21 8.57
C TRP A 66 25.23 1.69 8.49
N ILE A 67 26.03 2.60 9.05
CA ILE A 67 25.74 4.05 8.98
C ILE A 67 25.84 4.53 7.52
N ALA A 68 26.81 4.04 6.75
CA ALA A 68 26.94 4.41 5.35
C ALA A 68 25.88 3.75 4.45
N PHE A 69 25.53 2.48 4.69
CA PHE A 69 24.78 1.64 3.75
C PHE A 69 23.50 1.00 4.30
N GLY A 70 23.12 1.23 5.54
CA GLY A 70 21.93 0.66 6.17
C GLY A 70 20.60 1.22 5.65
N PRO A 71 19.48 0.51 5.91
CA PRO A 71 18.11 0.90 5.60
C PRO A 71 17.60 1.98 6.58
N HIS A 72 18.24 3.15 6.57
CA HIS A 72 17.84 4.31 7.36
C HIS A 72 17.81 5.56 6.48
N GLY A 73 17.23 6.65 6.99
CA GLY A 73 17.15 7.93 6.29
C GLY A 73 16.47 7.77 4.92
N PRO A 74 17.08 8.21 3.80
CA PRO A 74 16.51 8.05 2.46
C PRO A 74 16.28 6.59 2.01
N ARG A 75 16.84 5.61 2.72
CA ARG A 75 16.71 4.17 2.43
C ARG A 75 15.95 3.42 3.52
N ALA A 76 15.23 4.16 4.37
CA ALA A 76 14.34 3.55 5.35
C ALA A 76 13.35 2.61 4.66
N LEU A 77 13.16 1.44 5.24
CA LEU A 77 12.14 0.50 4.78
C LEU A 77 10.75 0.94 5.29
N PRO A 78 9.68 0.55 4.59
CA PRO A 78 8.31 0.65 5.11
C PRO A 78 8.25 0.15 6.56
N PRO A 79 7.65 0.90 7.50
CA PRO A 79 7.48 0.45 8.87
C PRO A 79 6.77 -0.91 8.95
N PRO A 80 7.10 -1.72 9.97
CA PRO A 80 6.46 -3.02 10.14
C PRO A 80 4.95 -2.84 10.32
N GLY A 81 4.17 -3.46 9.42
CA GLY A 81 2.70 -3.42 9.48
C GLY A 81 2.02 -2.50 8.46
N GLU A 82 2.77 -1.70 7.69
CA GLU A 82 2.20 -0.81 6.67
C GLU A 82 1.31 -1.56 5.66
N ASN A 83 1.72 -2.76 5.22
CA ASN A 83 0.91 -3.60 4.33
C ASN A 83 -0.50 -3.89 4.88
N TRP A 84 -0.63 -4.04 6.19
CA TRP A 84 -1.90 -4.32 6.84
C TRP A 84 -2.78 -3.06 6.92
N GLU A 85 -2.17 -1.89 7.13
CA GLU A 85 -2.86 -0.61 7.08
C GLU A 85 -3.38 -0.32 5.68
N VAL A 86 -2.57 -0.54 4.65
CA VAL A 86 -2.96 -0.41 3.24
C VAL A 86 -4.11 -1.35 2.92
N PHE A 87 -4.02 -2.63 3.31
CA PHE A 87 -5.08 -3.60 3.08
C PHE A 87 -6.41 -3.17 3.72
N LYS A 88 -6.39 -2.76 5.00
CA LYS A 88 -7.58 -2.23 5.69
C LYS A 88 -8.14 -1.00 4.98
N GLY A 89 -7.28 -0.10 4.52
CA GLY A 89 -7.66 1.08 3.75
C GLY A 89 -8.41 0.70 2.48
N VAL A 90 -7.86 -0.21 1.69
CA VAL A 90 -8.48 -0.68 0.44
C VAL A 90 -9.85 -1.31 0.70
N ILE A 91 -9.96 -2.23 1.67
CA ILE A 91 -11.23 -2.88 2.01
C ILE A 91 -12.27 -1.87 2.50
N LYS A 92 -11.87 -0.89 3.32
CA LYS A 92 -12.76 0.18 3.80
C LYS A 92 -13.35 0.98 2.64
N TYR A 93 -12.53 1.41 1.69
CA TYR A 93 -13.03 2.21 0.55
C TYR A 93 -13.82 1.37 -0.45
N LEU A 94 -13.46 0.10 -0.62
CA LEU A 94 -14.24 -0.83 -1.44
C LEU A 94 -15.65 -1.04 -0.85
N ALA A 95 -15.73 -1.29 0.46
CA ALA A 95 -17.00 -1.42 1.17
C ALA A 95 -17.83 -0.14 1.10
N LEU A 96 -17.20 1.04 1.25
CA LEU A 96 -17.86 2.33 1.10
C LEU A 96 -18.43 2.52 -0.32
N SER A 97 -17.67 2.15 -1.35
CA SER A 97 -18.12 2.19 -2.74
C SER A 97 -19.35 1.31 -2.97
N PHE A 98 -19.32 0.06 -2.49
CA PHE A 98 -20.47 -0.84 -2.56
C PHE A 98 -21.68 -0.31 -1.79
N ALA A 99 -21.47 0.33 -0.63
CA ALA A 99 -22.56 0.94 0.13
C ALA A 99 -23.21 2.09 -0.63
N ILE A 100 -22.42 3.00 -1.21
CA ILE A 100 -22.92 4.11 -2.03
C ILE A 100 -23.68 3.58 -3.26
N PHE A 101 -23.12 2.60 -3.96
CA PHE A 101 -23.78 1.96 -5.10
C PHE A 101 -25.08 1.26 -4.69
N GLY A 102 -25.08 0.52 -3.58
CA GLY A 102 -26.25 -0.15 -3.04
C GLY A 102 -27.37 0.84 -2.69
N LEU A 103 -27.04 1.94 -2.02
CA LEU A 103 -27.99 2.99 -1.67
C LEU A 103 -28.56 3.67 -2.93
N THR A 104 -27.73 4.07 -3.89
CA THR A 104 -28.22 4.69 -5.12
C THR A 104 -29.10 3.74 -5.95
N ARG A 105 -28.79 2.44 -5.97
CA ARG A 105 -29.64 1.43 -6.62
C ARG A 105 -30.92 1.14 -5.87
N TYR A 106 -30.92 1.20 -4.54
CA TYR A 106 -32.12 1.00 -3.73
C TYR A 106 -33.17 2.10 -3.99
N PHE A 107 -32.75 3.34 -4.19
CA PHE A 107 -33.63 4.47 -4.53
C PHE A 107 -33.89 4.64 -6.04
N SER A 108 -33.38 3.74 -6.88
CA SER A 108 -33.59 3.81 -8.33
C SER A 108 -34.98 3.28 -8.74
N ARG A 109 -35.47 3.72 -9.91
CA ARG A 109 -36.77 3.29 -10.45
C ARG A 109 -36.79 1.79 -10.73
N ASP A 110 -38.00 1.25 -10.77
CA ASP A 110 -38.20 -0.14 -11.15
C ASP A 110 -37.66 -0.43 -12.55
N PRO A 111 -37.11 -1.64 -12.76
CA PRO A 111 -36.61 -2.08 -14.05
C PRO A 111 -37.73 -2.17 -15.09
N PRO A 112 -37.41 -2.05 -16.40
CA PRO A 112 -38.41 -2.13 -17.45
C PRO A 112 -39.05 -3.52 -17.52
N LYS A 113 -40.32 -3.59 -17.96
CA LYS A 113 -41.10 -4.84 -18.09
C LYS A 113 -40.45 -5.92 -18.96
N THR A 114 -39.54 -5.54 -19.86
CA THR A 114 -38.80 -6.46 -20.73
C THR A 114 -37.70 -7.21 -20.00
N MET A 115 -37.36 -6.81 -18.78
CA MET A 115 -36.34 -7.43 -17.94
C MET A 115 -36.90 -8.52 -17.01
N THR A 116 -38.01 -9.15 -17.41
CA THR A 116 -38.57 -10.33 -16.76
C THR A 116 -38.12 -11.61 -17.45
N ARG A 117 -38.11 -12.73 -16.72
CA ARG A 117 -37.73 -14.04 -17.25
C ARG A 117 -38.62 -14.47 -18.40
N GLU A 118 -39.93 -14.31 -18.25
CA GLU A 118 -40.94 -14.71 -19.22
C GLU A 118 -40.83 -13.90 -20.51
N TRP A 119 -40.57 -12.59 -20.42
CA TRP A 119 -40.35 -11.74 -21.59
C TRP A 119 -39.07 -12.14 -22.33
N GLN A 120 -38.01 -12.43 -21.60
CA GLN A 120 -36.73 -12.86 -22.17
C GLN A 120 -36.83 -14.24 -22.84
N GLU A 121 -37.57 -15.18 -22.26
CA GLU A 121 -37.84 -16.48 -22.86
C GLU A 121 -38.66 -16.35 -24.16
N LYS A 122 -39.70 -15.51 -24.18
CA LYS A 122 -40.45 -15.21 -25.42
C LYS A 122 -39.57 -14.56 -26.49
N THR A 123 -38.64 -13.69 -26.07
CA THR A 123 -37.68 -13.06 -26.98
C THR A 123 -36.73 -14.10 -27.59
N GLU A 124 -36.29 -15.07 -26.79
CA GLU A 124 -35.46 -16.19 -27.24
C GLU A 124 -36.22 -17.12 -28.20
N GLU A 125 -37.50 -17.41 -27.93
CA GLU A 125 -38.37 -18.18 -28.83
C GLU A 125 -38.55 -17.49 -30.17
N TYR A 126 -38.86 -16.20 -30.17
CA TYR A 126 -38.94 -15.39 -31.39
C TYR A 126 -37.62 -15.36 -32.15
N ALA A 127 -36.49 -15.16 -31.47
CA ALA A 127 -35.17 -15.15 -32.10
C ALA A 127 -34.84 -16.50 -32.75
N ARG A 128 -35.25 -17.60 -32.12
CA ARG A 128 -35.11 -18.96 -32.65
C ARG A 128 -35.95 -19.18 -33.90
N GLU A 129 -37.21 -18.74 -33.90
CA GLU A 129 -38.09 -18.80 -35.07
C GLU A 129 -37.52 -18.03 -36.26
N GLN A 130 -36.99 -16.83 -36.00
CA GLN A 130 -36.39 -15.96 -37.00
C GLN A 130 -34.95 -16.37 -37.38
N ARG A 131 -34.41 -17.43 -36.77
CA ARG A 131 -33.03 -17.92 -36.98
C ARG A 131 -31.98 -16.81 -36.83
N MET A 132 -32.15 -15.90 -35.88
CA MET A 132 -31.30 -14.72 -35.70
C MET A 132 -29.85 -15.07 -35.36
N GLU A 133 -29.61 -16.11 -34.57
CA GLU A 133 -28.29 -16.55 -34.11
C GLU A 133 -28.07 -18.06 -34.37
N PRO A 134 -27.76 -18.45 -35.61
CA PRO A 134 -27.63 -19.85 -36.01
C PRO A 134 -26.31 -20.51 -35.58
N VAL A 135 -25.30 -19.74 -35.18
CA VAL A 135 -23.94 -20.26 -34.89
C VAL A 135 -23.74 -20.56 -33.40
N THR A 136 -24.06 -19.60 -32.54
CA THR A 136 -23.88 -19.67 -31.07
C THR A 136 -25.02 -20.39 -30.36
N GLY A 137 -26.21 -20.44 -30.98
CA GLY A 137 -27.40 -21.09 -30.43
C GLY A 137 -28.19 -20.20 -29.45
N TYR A 138 -29.37 -20.68 -29.06
CA TYR A 138 -30.36 -19.82 -28.37
C TYR A 138 -30.39 -20.01 -26.86
N LYS A 139 -30.11 -21.22 -26.35
CA LYS A 139 -30.43 -21.63 -24.99
C LYS A 139 -29.82 -20.70 -23.92
N GLY A 140 -30.67 -19.87 -23.32
CA GLY A 140 -30.29 -18.97 -22.22
C GLY A 140 -29.45 -17.77 -22.63
N MET A 141 -29.26 -17.54 -23.93
CA MET A 141 -28.43 -16.44 -24.44
C MET A 141 -29.07 -15.09 -24.16
N TRP A 142 -30.39 -15.01 -24.29
CA TRP A 142 -31.12 -13.74 -24.14
C TRP A 142 -31.66 -13.53 -22.72
N ILE A 143 -31.33 -14.45 -21.81
CA ILE A 143 -31.91 -14.47 -20.49
C ILE A 143 -30.93 -13.93 -19.45
N GLN A 144 -31.12 -12.66 -19.11
CA GLN A 144 -30.29 -11.90 -18.18
C GLN A 144 -30.84 -11.95 -16.74
N SER A 145 -32.12 -12.25 -16.58
CA SER A 145 -32.80 -12.30 -15.29
C SER A 145 -32.54 -13.62 -14.54
N LYS A 146 -32.45 -13.53 -13.21
CA LYS A 146 -32.34 -14.71 -12.33
C LYS A 146 -33.60 -15.57 -12.42
N PRO A 147 -33.51 -16.91 -12.27
CA PRO A 147 -34.68 -17.77 -12.16
C PRO A 147 -35.49 -17.36 -10.91
N GLY A 148 -36.75 -16.96 -11.09
CA GLY A 148 -37.64 -16.57 -9.97
C GLY A 148 -37.65 -15.08 -9.61
N GLY A 149 -37.65 -14.18 -10.60
CA GLY A 149 -37.83 -12.74 -10.39
C GLY A 149 -39.24 -12.34 -9.89
N GLU A 150 -39.61 -12.71 -8.66
CA GLU A 150 -40.91 -12.40 -8.03
C GLU A 150 -41.24 -10.90 -8.02
N LYS A 151 -40.23 -10.04 -7.82
CA LYS A 151 -40.39 -8.57 -7.86
C LYS A 151 -40.92 -8.07 -9.20
N TYR A 152 -40.59 -8.76 -10.28
CA TYR A 152 -40.89 -8.35 -11.64
C TYR A 152 -42.25 -8.87 -12.12
N LYS A 153 -42.72 -9.97 -11.53
CA LYS A 153 -44.08 -10.49 -11.76
C LYS A 153 -45.14 -9.58 -11.15
N LYS A 154 -44.91 -9.14 -9.90
CA LYS A 154 -45.81 -8.22 -9.20
C LYS A 154 -46.01 -6.88 -9.91
N ALA A 155 -44.98 -6.37 -10.60
CA ALA A 155 -45.08 -5.13 -11.36
C ALA A 155 -45.93 -5.28 -12.64
N LEU A 156 -45.96 -6.46 -13.26
CA LEU A 156 -46.84 -6.75 -14.39
C LEU A 156 -48.30 -6.90 -13.92
N GLU A 157 -48.50 -7.67 -12.84
CA GLU A 157 -49.84 -7.96 -12.31
C GLU A 157 -50.56 -6.73 -11.76
N ALA A 158 -49.83 -5.78 -11.13
CA ALA A 158 -50.43 -4.59 -10.53
C ALA A 158 -50.93 -3.53 -11.54
N GLU A 159 -50.47 -3.56 -12.80
CA GLU A 159 -50.95 -2.65 -13.85
C GLU A 159 -52.06 -3.27 -14.71
N ASP A 160 -52.14 -4.60 -14.83
CA ASP A 160 -53.24 -5.30 -15.52
C ASP A 160 -54.59 -5.19 -14.77
N GLU A 161 -54.57 -4.71 -13.53
CA GLU A 161 -55.75 -4.45 -12.69
C GLU A 161 -56.38 -3.04 -12.88
N PHE A 162 -55.88 -2.22 -13.83
CA PHE A 162 -56.40 -0.88 -14.16
C PHE A 162 -56.98 -0.75 -15.57
#